data_AF-A0A9R1PUR7-F1
#
_entry.id   AF-A0A9R1PUR7-F1
#
_cell.length_a   1.000
_cell.length_b   1.000
_cell.length_c   1.000
_cell.angle_alpha   90.00
_cell.angle_beta   90.00
_cell.angle_gamma   90.00
#
_symmetry.space_group_name_H-M   'P 1'
#
loop_
_entity.id
_entity.type
_entity.pdbx_description
1 polymer ?
#
loop_
_entity_poly.entity_id
_entity_poly.type
_entity_poly.pdbx_seq_one_letter_code
_entity_poly.pdbx_strand_id
1 'polypeptide(L)'
;MGSMATSVEEIGAAVAPQAVERRLGELRATFESGRTRPLSWRQSQLRGLLRLLADKEEEAFRALHDDLGKHRAEAYRDEVGVLTKSANAALREIGKWVAPEKASSTHYLVTLQCILFVRIAPQLLLGPNSAVSWMGAQVWVPLVAFPASAQVVPEPLGVVLIFSCWNFPLGKYSLD
;
A
#
# COMPACT_ATOMS: atom_id res chain seq x y z
N MET A 1 14.92 32.18 25.95
CA MET A 1 14.31 30.86 25.72
C MET A 1 14.74 30.44 24.33
N GLY A 2 15.65 29.46 24.25
CA GLY A 2 16.34 29.09 23.01
C GLY A 2 15.43 28.32 22.06
N SER A 3 15.45 28.72 20.79
CA SER A 3 14.79 28.03 19.70
C SER A 3 15.36 26.60 19.57
N MET A 4 14.54 25.57 19.79
CA MET A 4 14.87 24.17 19.47
C MET A 4 14.51 23.83 18.02
N ALA A 5 14.71 24.75 17.09
CA ALA A 5 14.68 24.42 15.67
C ALA A 5 16.07 23.89 15.28
N THR A 6 16.27 22.57 15.37
CA THR A 6 17.40 21.91 14.72
C THR A 6 17.42 22.34 13.26
N SER A 7 18.48 23.01 12.83
CA SER A 7 18.49 23.66 11.50
C SER A 7 18.43 22.59 10.41
N VAL A 8 17.86 22.89 9.23
CA VAL A 8 17.77 21.92 8.11
C VAL A 8 19.15 21.33 7.75
N GLU A 9 20.21 22.11 7.97
CA GLU A 9 21.61 21.72 7.82
C GLU A 9 22.06 20.65 8.84
N GLU A 10 21.56 20.69 10.08
CA GLU A 10 21.81 19.66 11.10
C GLU A 10 21.07 18.36 10.79
N ILE A 11 19.86 18.44 10.21
CA ILE A 11 19.11 17.25 9.75
C ILE A 11 19.83 16.59 8.56
N GLY A 12 20.33 17.39 7.61
CA GLY A 12 21.14 16.89 6.49
C GLY A 12 22.44 16.24 6.96
N ALA A 13 23.10 16.81 7.97
CA ALA A 13 24.29 16.21 8.58
C ALA A 13 24.00 14.92 9.36
N ALA A 14 22.80 14.77 9.94
CA ALA A 14 22.38 13.58 10.67
C ALA A 14 22.01 12.38 9.76
N VAL A 15 21.76 12.61 8.47
CA VAL A 15 21.42 11.56 7.50
C VAL A 15 22.62 11.30 6.57
N ALA A 16 23.66 10.69 7.12
CA ALA A 16 24.80 10.24 6.33
C ALA A 16 24.35 9.21 5.26
N PRO A 17 24.81 9.29 3.99
CA PRO A 17 24.41 8.36 2.92
C PRO A 17 24.59 6.89 3.31
N GLN A 18 25.68 6.57 4.02
CA GLN A 18 25.99 5.21 4.47
C GLN A 18 24.95 4.70 5.48
N ALA A 19 24.38 5.58 6.32
CA ALA A 19 23.35 5.20 7.27
C ALA A 19 22.02 4.86 6.56
N VAL A 20 21.72 5.55 5.46
CA VAL A 20 20.54 5.26 4.62
C VAL A 20 20.71 3.90 3.92
N GLU A 21 21.85 3.67 3.28
CA GLU A 21 22.15 2.40 2.61
C GLU A 21 22.06 1.21 3.55
N ARG A 22 22.59 1.35 4.77
CA ARG A 22 22.48 0.32 5.81
C ARG A 22 21.01 0.02 6.16
N ARG A 23 20.20 1.05 6.43
CA ARG A 23 18.76 0.88 6.75
C ARG A 23 18.00 0.23 5.59
N LEU A 24 18.28 0.63 4.35
CA LEU A 24 17.69 0.02 3.17
C LEU A 24 18.05 -1.47 3.05
N GLY A 25 19.30 -1.83 3.34
CA GLY A 25 19.74 -3.23 3.40
C GLY A 25 18.95 -4.05 4.42
N GLU A 26 18.77 -3.52 5.64
CA GLU A 26 18.00 -4.17 6.71
C GLU A 26 16.52 -4.35 6.35
N LEU A 27 15.89 -3.33 5.73
CA LEU A 27 14.50 -3.38 5.28
C LEU A 27 14.30 -4.42 4.18
N ARG A 28 15.22 -4.48 3.20
CA ARG A 28 15.20 -5.47 2.12
C ARG A 28 15.39 -6.88 2.67
N ALA A 29 16.38 -7.11 3.53
CA ALA A 29 16.61 -8.40 4.17
C ALA A 29 15.39 -8.86 4.98
N THR A 30 14.73 -7.94 5.70
CA THR A 30 13.50 -8.25 6.45
C THR A 30 12.36 -8.66 5.53
N PHE A 31 12.19 -7.97 4.39
CA PHE A 31 11.17 -8.32 3.40
C PHE A 31 11.46 -9.68 2.75
N GLU A 32 12.70 -9.90 2.29
CA GLU A 32 13.15 -11.14 1.64
C GLU A 32 13.04 -12.35 2.55
N SER A 33 13.19 -12.17 3.87
CA SER A 33 12.96 -13.24 4.85
C SER A 33 11.52 -13.75 4.90
N GLY A 34 10.58 -13.07 4.25
CA GLY A 34 9.15 -13.41 4.27
C GLY A 34 8.42 -13.04 5.56
N ARG A 35 9.10 -12.43 6.54
CA ARG A 35 8.54 -12.03 7.84
C ARG A 35 7.30 -11.14 7.71
N THR A 36 7.22 -10.33 6.66
CA THR A 36 6.12 -9.38 6.43
C THR A 36 4.89 -10.00 5.73
N ARG A 37 5.01 -11.23 5.23
CA ARG A 37 3.92 -11.92 4.48
C ARG A 37 2.73 -12.32 5.36
N PRO A 38 2.90 -12.88 6.58
CA PRO A 38 1.78 -13.35 7.39
C PRO A 38 0.78 -12.24 7.72
N LEU A 39 -0.51 -12.55 7.67
CA LEU A 39 -1.59 -11.63 8.05
C LEU A 39 -1.46 -11.19 9.52
N SER A 40 -1.08 -12.10 10.41
CA SER A 40 -0.87 -11.81 11.84
C SER A 40 0.21 -10.75 12.06
N TRP A 41 1.30 -10.81 11.30
CA TRP A 41 2.36 -9.80 11.36
C TRP A 41 1.80 -8.43 10.95
N ARG A 42 1.10 -8.35 9.81
CA ARG A 42 0.49 -7.09 9.32
C ARG A 42 -0.49 -6.49 10.33
N GLN A 43 -1.35 -7.33 10.92
CA GLN A 43 -2.26 -6.91 11.99
C GLN A 43 -1.52 -6.43 13.24
N SER A 44 -0.41 -7.07 13.61
CA SER A 44 0.42 -6.64 14.75
C SER A 44 1.02 -5.25 14.51
N GLN A 45 1.45 -4.95 13.28
CA GLN A 45 2.00 -3.64 12.92
C GLN A 45 0.93 -2.55 12.97
N LEU A 46 -0.28 -2.81 12.46
CA LEU A 46 -1.39 -1.87 12.54
C LEU A 46 -1.80 -1.58 14.00
N ARG A 47 -1.84 -2.60 14.86
CA ARG A 47 -2.06 -2.41 16.31
C ARG A 47 -0.90 -1.66 16.98
N GLY A 48 0.34 -1.88 16.51
CA GLY A 48 1.51 -1.12 16.92
C GLY A 48 1.37 0.37 16.59
N LEU A 49 0.91 0.69 15.38
CA LEU A 49 0.65 2.07 14.95
C LEU A 49 -0.43 2.74 15.81
N LEU A 50 -1.54 2.04 16.08
CA LEU A 50 -2.59 2.56 16.95
C LEU A 50 -2.09 2.86 18.37
N ARG A 51 -1.24 1.98 18.92
CA ARG A 51 -0.61 2.23 20.23
C ARG A 51 0.34 3.42 20.18
N LEU A 52 1.18 3.51 19.15
CA LEU A 52 2.09 4.64 18.96
C LEU A 52 1.32 5.97 18.92
N LEU A 53 0.23 6.03 18.15
CA LEU A 53 -0.60 7.24 18.05
C LEU A 53 -1.25 7.60 19.39
N ALA A 54 -1.74 6.62 20.14
CA ALA A 54 -2.32 6.86 21.45
C ALA A 54 -1.28 7.33 22.48
N ASP A 55 -0.12 6.67 22.52
CA ASP A 55 0.95 6.97 23.49
C ASP A 55 1.63 8.31 23.22
N LYS A 56 1.66 8.74 21.95
CA LYS A 56 2.36 9.94 21.48
C LYS A 56 1.46 11.09 21.05
N GLU A 57 0.16 11.01 21.34
CA GLU A 57 -0.83 12.00 20.92
C GLU A 57 -0.44 13.43 21.35
N GLU A 58 -0.12 13.63 22.64
CA GLU A 58 0.23 14.96 23.16
C GLU A 58 1.60 15.47 22.69
N GLU A 59 2.53 14.57 22.34
CA GLU A 59 3.79 14.95 21.69
C GLU A 59 3.53 15.41 20.26
N ALA A 60 2.67 14.70 19.52
CA ALA A 60 2.30 15.07 18.16
C ALA A 60 1.57 16.42 18.10
N PHE A 61 0.65 16.70 19.02
CA PHE A 61 -0.03 18.00 19.07
C PHE A 61 0.90 19.16 19.38
N ARG A 62 1.85 18.97 20.30
CA ARG A 62 2.86 19.99 20.59
C ARG A 62 3.72 20.27 19.36
N ALA A 63 4.22 19.23 18.70
CA ALA A 63 5.01 19.40 17.48
C ALA A 63 4.22 20.12 16.36
N LEU A 64 2.97 19.72 16.14
CA LEU A 64 2.10 20.37 15.13
C LEU A 64 1.76 21.82 15.47
N HIS A 65 1.63 22.15 16.74
CA HIS A 65 1.43 23.51 17.19
C HIS A 65 2.72 24.34 17.00
N ASP A 66 3.87 23.79 17.36
CA ASP A 66 5.15 24.50 17.26
C ASP A 66 5.57 24.73 15.80
N ASP A 67 5.32 23.76 14.91
CA ASP A 67 5.70 23.83 13.50
C ASP A 67 4.67 24.60 12.65
N LEU A 68 3.37 24.39 12.89
CA LEU A 68 2.29 24.86 12.01
C LEU A 68 1.27 25.77 12.71
N GLY A 69 1.37 25.95 14.03
CA GLY A 69 0.38 26.71 14.81
C GLY A 69 -0.98 26.03 14.92
N LYS A 70 -1.09 24.74 14.58
CA LYS A 70 -2.38 24.03 14.60
C LYS A 70 -2.91 23.91 16.02
N HIS A 71 -4.15 24.30 16.22
CA HIS A 71 -4.83 24.07 17.50
C HIS A 71 -5.08 22.57 17.71
N ARG A 72 -5.08 22.10 18.97
CA ARG A 72 -5.25 20.66 19.32
C ARG A 72 -6.42 19.99 18.60
N ALA A 73 -7.58 20.67 18.56
CA ALA A 73 -8.78 20.15 17.90
C ALA A 73 -8.61 19.97 16.38
N GLU A 74 -7.91 20.89 15.72
CA GLU A 74 -7.61 20.81 14.29
C GLU A 74 -6.59 19.71 14.01
N ALA A 75 -5.51 19.67 14.80
CA ALA A 75 -4.49 18.62 14.72
C ALA A 75 -5.09 17.21 14.90
N TYR A 76 -6.02 17.03 15.85
CA TYR A 76 -6.72 15.76 16.00
C TYR A 76 -7.65 15.47 14.81
N ARG A 77 -8.47 16.44 14.40
CA ARG A 77 -9.46 16.25 13.32
C ARG A 77 -8.78 15.87 12.00
N ASP A 78 -7.68 16.51 11.66
CA ASP A 78 -7.09 16.42 10.31
C ASP A 78 -5.95 15.40 10.23
N GLU A 79 -5.24 15.12 11.33
CA GLU A 79 -4.04 14.28 11.31
C GLU A 79 -4.24 13.01 12.12
N VAL A 80 -4.24 13.11 13.45
CA VAL A 80 -4.18 11.95 14.36
C VAL A 80 -5.46 11.11 14.29
N GLY A 81 -6.62 11.77 14.26
CA GLY A 81 -7.93 11.13 14.19
C GLY A 81 -8.15 10.42 12.85
N VAL A 82 -7.74 11.03 11.73
CA VAL A 82 -7.82 10.42 10.40
C VAL A 82 -6.97 9.16 10.33
N LEU A 83 -5.73 9.21 10.81
CA LEU A 83 -4.85 8.04 10.86
C LEU A 83 -5.42 6.93 11.73
N THR A 84 -5.94 7.27 12.91
CA THR A 84 -6.56 6.31 13.83
C THR A 84 -7.77 5.63 13.18
N LYS A 85 -8.62 6.40 12.49
CA LYS A 85 -9.77 5.86 11.74
C LYS A 85 -9.31 4.93 10.62
N SER A 86 -8.33 5.34 9.83
CA SER A 86 -7.79 4.57 8.70
C SER A 86 -7.11 3.28 9.15
N ALA A 87 -6.31 3.29 10.22
CA ALA A 87 -5.68 2.10 10.77
C ALA A 87 -6.71 1.11 11.33
N ASN A 88 -7.76 1.60 11.99
CA ASN A 88 -8.87 0.76 12.45
C ASN A 88 -9.67 0.16 11.28
N ALA A 89 -9.93 0.94 10.22
CA ALA A 89 -10.58 0.43 9.02
C ALA A 89 -9.74 -0.65 8.34
N ALA A 90 -8.43 -0.41 8.19
CA ALA A 90 -7.49 -1.39 7.65
C ALA A 90 -7.49 -2.67 8.49
N LEU A 91 -7.51 -2.61 9.82
CA LEU A 91 -7.58 -3.80 10.68
C LEU A 91 -8.84 -4.65 10.43
N ARG A 92 -9.98 -4.02 10.12
CA ARG A 92 -11.23 -4.74 9.81
C ARG A 92 -11.21 -5.40 8.44
N GLU A 93 -10.61 -4.74 7.45
CA GLU A 93 -10.71 -5.14 6.04
C GLU A 93 -9.50 -5.91 5.52
N ILE A 94 -8.33 -5.81 6.17
CA ILE A 94 -7.08 -6.42 5.69
C ILE A 94 -7.18 -7.92 5.46
N GLY A 95 -8.00 -8.64 6.23
CA GLY A 95 -8.24 -10.07 6.00
C GLY A 95 -8.89 -10.35 4.64
N LYS A 96 -9.80 -9.48 4.19
CA LYS A 96 -10.44 -9.57 2.88
C LYS A 96 -9.48 -9.14 1.77
N TRP A 97 -8.71 -8.07 1.99
CA TRP A 97 -7.77 -7.54 0.98
C TRP A 97 -6.64 -8.51 0.62
N VAL A 98 -6.28 -9.42 1.52
CA VAL A 98 -5.21 -10.41 1.29
C VAL A 98 -5.73 -11.76 0.81
N ALA A 99 -7.05 -11.96 0.77
CA ALA A 99 -7.64 -13.23 0.40
C ALA A 99 -7.44 -13.50 -1.10
N PRO A 100 -7.11 -14.74 -1.51
CA PRO A 100 -7.07 -15.11 -2.92
C PRO A 100 -8.45 -14.95 -3.57
N GLU A 101 -8.48 -14.37 -4.77
CA GLU A 101 -9.70 -14.26 -5.57
C GLU A 101 -9.72 -15.35 -6.64
N LYS A 102 -10.85 -16.03 -6.83
CA LYS A 102 -10.98 -17.06 -7.86
C LYS A 102 -11.01 -16.41 -9.24
N ALA A 103 -10.19 -16.91 -10.15
CA ALA A 103 -10.26 -16.56 -11.56
C ALA A 103 -11.60 -17.03 -12.16
N SER A 104 -12.24 -16.19 -12.97
CA SER A 104 -13.46 -16.57 -13.67
C SER A 104 -13.14 -17.57 -14.79
N SER A 105 -13.73 -18.75 -14.73
CA SER A 105 -13.80 -19.65 -15.89
C SER A 105 -14.97 -19.22 -16.77
N THR A 106 -14.75 -18.28 -17.70
CA THR A 106 -15.81 -17.89 -18.62
C THR A 106 -16.08 -19.05 -19.58
N HIS A 107 -17.22 -19.72 -19.38
CA HIS A 107 -17.76 -20.75 -20.27
C HIS A 107 -18.38 -20.06 -21.49
N TYR A 108 -17.56 -19.67 -22.45
CA TYR A 108 -18.08 -19.56 -23.80
C TYR A 108 -18.17 -20.98 -24.36
N LEU A 109 -19.25 -21.27 -25.07
CA LEU A 109 -19.49 -22.48 -25.85
C LEU A 109 -18.40 -22.67 -26.92
N VAL A 110 -17.16 -22.95 -26.50
CA VAL A 110 -16.05 -23.34 -27.36
C VAL A 110 -16.13 -24.86 -27.51
N THR A 111 -17.16 -25.31 -28.22
CA THR A 111 -17.16 -26.65 -28.84
C THR A 111 -17.61 -26.64 -30.29
N LEU A 112 -17.92 -25.50 -30.93
CA LEU A 112 -18.33 -25.53 -32.35
C LEU A 112 -17.67 -24.53 -33.30
N GLN A 113 -16.53 -23.90 -32.95
CA GLN A 113 -15.79 -23.10 -33.95
C GLN A 113 -14.26 -23.18 -33.89
N CYS A 114 -13.67 -24.18 -33.22
CA CYS A 114 -12.21 -24.35 -33.19
C CYS A 114 -11.65 -25.52 -34.04
N ILE A 115 -12.45 -26.15 -34.92
CA ILE A 115 -11.92 -27.11 -35.92
C ILE A 115 -11.72 -26.48 -37.32
N LEU A 116 -12.05 -25.20 -37.53
CA LEU A 116 -11.71 -24.55 -38.81
C LEU A 116 -11.03 -23.21 -38.53
N PHE A 117 -9.93 -22.94 -39.24
CA PHE A 117 -9.01 -21.80 -39.12
C PHE A 117 -7.76 -22.00 -38.25
N VAL A 118 -7.00 -23.03 -38.60
CA VAL A 118 -5.58 -22.80 -38.92
C VAL A 118 -5.52 -21.81 -40.10
N ARG A 119 -4.67 -20.77 -40.00
CA ARG A 119 -4.24 -19.79 -41.06
C ARG A 119 -5.20 -18.60 -41.24
N ILE A 120 -4.87 -17.36 -40.84
CA ILE A 120 -4.08 -16.35 -41.61
C ILE A 120 -3.82 -15.13 -40.68
N ALA A 121 -2.58 -14.62 -40.62
CA ALA A 121 -2.19 -13.30 -40.06
C ALA A 121 -2.62 -12.16 -41.04
N PRO A 122 -2.71 -10.83 -40.73
CA PRO A 122 -1.85 -10.07 -39.78
C PRO A 122 -2.51 -8.86 -39.04
N GLN A 123 -1.82 -8.36 -38.00
CA GLN A 123 -1.64 -6.94 -37.63
C GLN A 123 -2.84 -5.96 -37.63
N LEU A 124 -3.31 -5.54 -36.45
CA LEU A 124 -3.94 -4.23 -36.21
C LEU A 124 -3.83 -3.91 -34.69
N LEU A 125 -3.07 -2.86 -34.33
CA LEU A 125 -3.60 -1.54 -33.93
C LEU A 125 -3.86 -1.45 -32.41
N LEU A 126 -2.80 -1.13 -31.66
CA LEU A 126 -2.94 -0.52 -30.34
C LEU A 126 -3.53 0.88 -30.53
N GLY A 127 -4.86 1.00 -30.36
CA GLY A 127 -5.54 2.28 -30.26
C GLY A 127 -5.38 2.86 -28.84
N PRO A 128 -5.24 4.20 -28.69
CA PRO A 128 -5.07 4.85 -27.40
C PRO A 128 -6.43 5.02 -26.73
N ASN A 129 -6.99 3.95 -26.17
CA ASN A 129 -8.16 4.00 -25.27
C ASN A 129 -8.23 2.71 -24.44
N SER A 130 -7.10 2.22 -23.95
CA SER A 130 -7.11 1.25 -22.85
C SER A 130 -7.51 2.01 -21.59
N ALA A 131 -8.82 2.07 -21.33
CA ALA A 131 -9.31 2.15 -19.96
C ALA A 131 -8.75 0.93 -19.22
N VAL A 132 -7.54 1.10 -18.68
CA VAL A 132 -6.92 0.14 -17.76
C VAL A 132 -7.82 0.16 -16.54
N SER A 133 -8.78 -0.76 -16.52
CA SER A 133 -9.58 -1.08 -15.36
C SER A 133 -8.63 -1.60 -14.29
N TRP A 134 -8.22 -0.71 -13.38
CA TRP A 134 -7.50 -1.04 -12.13
C TRP A 134 -8.45 -1.69 -11.10
N MET A 135 -9.31 -2.60 -11.56
CA MET A 135 -10.20 -3.39 -10.71
C MET A 135 -9.94 -4.86 -11.02
N GLY A 136 -9.25 -5.54 -10.11
CA GLY A 136 -9.04 -6.99 -10.09
C GLY A 136 -8.42 -7.57 -11.36
N ALA A 137 -7.16 -7.99 -11.32
CA ALA A 137 -6.57 -8.73 -12.43
C ALA A 137 -7.31 -10.08 -12.61
N GLN A 138 -8.40 -10.09 -13.38
CA GLN A 138 -9.20 -11.27 -13.63
C GLN A 138 -8.47 -12.13 -14.66
N VAL A 139 -7.82 -13.20 -14.20
CA VAL A 139 -7.15 -14.15 -15.08
C VAL A 139 -8.21 -15.08 -15.67
N TRP A 140 -8.21 -15.27 -16.99
CA TRP A 140 -9.09 -16.23 -17.66
C TRP A 140 -8.40 -17.59 -17.79
N VAL A 141 -9.06 -18.67 -17.38
CA VAL A 141 -8.55 -20.05 -17.52
C VAL A 141 -9.19 -20.69 -18.75
N PRO A 142 -8.41 -21.08 -19.77
CA PRO A 142 -8.95 -21.77 -20.94
C PRO A 142 -9.43 -23.18 -20.58
N LEU A 143 -10.51 -23.63 -21.22
CA LEU A 143 -11.11 -24.96 -20.96
C LEU A 143 -10.13 -26.13 -21.23
N VAL A 144 -9.15 -25.95 -22.13
CA VAL A 144 -8.10 -26.94 -22.40
C VAL A 144 -7.27 -27.27 -21.16
N ALA A 145 -7.22 -26.37 -20.18
CA ALA A 145 -6.51 -26.59 -18.93
C ALA A 145 -7.36 -27.37 -17.90
N PHE A 146 -8.62 -27.70 -18.17
CA PHE A 146 -9.45 -28.49 -17.26
C PHE A 146 -8.78 -29.85 -16.96
N PRO A 147 -8.67 -30.27 -15.68
CA PRO A 147 -9.37 -29.77 -14.49
C PRO A 147 -8.63 -28.70 -13.66
N ALA A 148 -7.66 -27.97 -14.22
CA ALA A 148 -6.91 -26.94 -13.50
C ALA A 148 -7.79 -25.75 -13.07
N SER A 149 -7.48 -25.20 -11.91
CA SER A 149 -8.09 -24.00 -11.34
C SER A 149 -7.03 -22.92 -11.15
N ALA A 150 -7.40 -21.65 -11.34
CA ALA A 150 -6.51 -20.52 -11.09
C ALA A 150 -7.09 -19.59 -10.01
N GLN A 151 -6.19 -18.95 -9.27
CA GLN A 151 -6.50 -17.96 -8.25
C GLN A 151 -5.51 -16.80 -8.35
N VAL A 152 -5.99 -15.61 -8.05
CA VAL A 152 -5.20 -14.38 -8.02
C VAL A 152 -4.83 -14.13 -6.57
N VAL A 153 -3.53 -14.21 -6.26
CA VAL A 153 -3.01 -13.99 -4.91
C VAL A 153 -2.33 -12.63 -4.85
N PRO A 154 -2.80 -11.68 -4.01
CA PRO A 154 -2.16 -10.39 -3.85
C PRO A 154 -0.84 -10.52 -3.08
N GLU A 155 0.28 -10.26 -3.75
CA GLU A 155 1.62 -10.29 -3.16
C GLU A 155 2.16 -8.88 -2.88
N PRO A 156 2.90 -8.68 -1.77
CA PRO A 156 3.50 -7.39 -1.46
C PRO A 156 4.64 -7.06 -2.43
N LEU A 157 4.71 -5.80 -2.86
CA LEU A 157 5.69 -5.33 -3.85
C LEU A 157 7.14 -5.32 -3.35
N GLY A 158 7.37 -5.11 -2.04
CA GLY A 158 8.70 -4.98 -1.47
C GLY A 158 8.82 -3.82 -0.48
N VAL A 159 9.98 -3.17 -0.53
CA VAL A 159 10.27 -1.96 0.26
C VAL A 159 9.68 -0.75 -0.45
N VAL A 160 8.87 0.04 0.26
CA VAL A 160 8.16 1.20 -0.27
C VAL A 160 8.76 2.47 0.32
N LEU A 161 8.99 3.48 -0.53
CA LEU A 161 9.40 4.82 -0.13
C LEU A 161 8.16 5.72 -0.06
N ILE A 162 7.97 6.36 1.10
CA ILE A 162 6.86 7.30 1.35
C ILE A 162 7.47 8.67 1.59
N PHE A 163 7.12 9.64 0.75
CA PHE A 163 7.43 11.05 0.98
C PHE A 163 6.18 11.74 1.55
N SER A 164 6.33 12.44 2.67
CA SER A 164 5.26 13.27 3.25
C SER A 164 5.43 14.74 2.86
N CYS A 165 4.33 15.49 2.94
CA CYS A 165 4.30 16.94 2.73
C CYS A 165 4.37 17.67 4.07
N TRP A 166 4.87 18.91 4.06
CA TRP A 166 5.05 19.71 5.28
C TRP A 166 3.73 20.15 5.95
N ASN A 167 2.67 20.33 5.16
CA ASN A 167 1.40 20.92 5.61
C ASN A 167 0.50 19.92 6.35
N PHE A 168 0.64 18.64 6.00
CA PHE A 168 0.00 17.51 6.69
C PHE A 168 1.03 16.42 6.91
N PRO A 169 1.95 16.61 7.88
CA PRO A 169 3.11 15.76 8.03
C PRO A 169 2.75 14.34 8.50
N LEU A 170 1.57 14.13 9.08
CA LEU A 170 1.17 12.83 9.63
C LEU A 170 0.05 12.19 8.79
N GLY A 171 -1.02 12.92 8.47
CA GLY A 171 -2.20 12.39 7.81
C GLY A 171 -2.89 13.39 6.92
N LYS A 172 -3.00 13.07 5.63
CA LYS A 172 -4.04 13.62 4.76
C LYS A 172 -4.42 12.58 3.72
N TYR A 173 -5.47 11.82 3.99
CA TYR A 173 -6.43 11.25 3.03
C TYR A 173 -7.58 10.67 3.87
N SER A 174 -8.72 11.36 3.94
CA SER A 174 -9.98 10.67 4.23
C SER A 174 -10.29 9.83 3.00
N LEU A 175 -10.25 8.51 3.14
CA LEU A 175 -10.96 7.64 2.22
C LEU A 175 -12.43 7.76 2.63
N ASP A 176 -13.12 8.71 2.01
CA ASP A 176 -14.59 8.71 1.94
C ASP A 176 -15.05 7.64 0.95
#